data_AF-S5DKM0-F1
#
_entry.id   AF-S5DKM0-F1
#
_cell.length_a   1.000
_cell.length_b   1.000
_cell.length_c   1.000
_cell.angle_alpha   90.00
_cell.angle_beta   90.00
_cell.angle_gamma   90.00
#
_symmetry.space_group_name_H-M   'P 1'
#
loop_
_entity.id
_entity.type
_entity.pdbx_description
1 polymer ?
#
loop_
_entity_poly.entity_id
_entity_poly.type
_entity_poly.pdbx_seq_one_letter_code
_entity_poly.pdbx_strand_id
1 'polypeptide(L)'
;MKSIFFDEIENTQDYAINEFKDEPLLIVSKAQSAGRGTNKNKWENADQSLATSLAFNKEIVNFKKTLVPLLAGYSFVSLHQIEDLKLKWPNDITLNEDKVGGVLVEENNDLICIGLGINYFWNNPLIPGAGSLYEEKQDEQQIFLDAEEWAKKVMDYITKEDFSLENYKLKLTTLGKLVEYPDGRGWAKDINDDGSLKIETPSGELLNLTSPLISEII
;
A
#
# COMPACT_ATOMS: atom_id res chain seq x y z
N MET A 1 -14.81 5.58 -13.66
CA MET A 1 -13.64 6.14 -12.96
C MET A 1 -12.92 7.04 -13.93
N LYS A 2 -12.60 8.26 -13.51
CA LYS A 2 -11.82 9.22 -14.30
C LYS A 2 -10.35 9.09 -13.92
N SER A 3 -9.44 9.04 -14.91
CA SER A 3 -7.99 9.01 -14.71
C SER A 3 -7.36 10.34 -15.16
N ILE A 4 -6.41 10.87 -14.39
CA ILE A 4 -5.63 12.06 -14.74
C ILE A 4 -4.14 11.75 -14.53
N PHE A 5 -3.32 12.09 -15.52
CA PHE A 5 -1.90 11.77 -15.57
C PHE A 5 -1.05 13.04 -15.49
N PHE A 6 0.05 12.95 -14.75
CA PHE A 6 1.05 13.99 -14.58
C PHE A 6 2.45 13.42 -14.82
N ASP A 7 3.36 14.21 -15.39
CA ASP A 7 4.78 13.89 -15.32
C ASP A 7 5.30 14.12 -13.89
N GLU A 8 4.93 15.24 -13.28
CA GLU A 8 5.26 15.59 -11.90
C GLU A 8 4.10 16.37 -11.27
N ILE A 9 3.90 16.15 -9.97
CA ILE A 9 2.91 16.87 -9.14
C ILE A 9 3.47 17.09 -7.73
N GLU A 10 2.93 18.02 -6.96
CA GLU A 10 3.33 18.16 -5.55
C GLU A 10 2.99 16.89 -4.75
N ASN A 11 1.72 16.50 -4.76
CA ASN A 11 1.24 15.31 -4.07
C ASN A 11 -0.04 14.79 -4.74
N THR A 12 -0.04 13.50 -5.11
CA THR A 12 -1.16 12.85 -5.79
C THR A 12 -2.41 12.75 -4.91
N GLN A 13 -2.25 12.52 -3.59
CA GLN A 13 -3.38 12.43 -2.67
C GLN A 13 -4.01 13.80 -2.44
N ASP A 14 -3.21 14.85 -2.20
CA ASP A 14 -3.74 16.20 -2.02
C ASP A 14 -4.56 16.64 -3.24
N TYR A 15 -4.04 16.37 -4.45
CA TYR A 15 -4.76 16.67 -5.67
C TYR A 15 -6.05 15.85 -5.80
N ALA A 16 -5.99 14.54 -5.56
CA ALA A 16 -7.16 13.67 -5.64
C ALA A 16 -8.26 14.09 -4.66
N ILE A 17 -7.89 14.43 -3.42
CA ILE A 17 -8.80 14.88 -2.37
C ILE A 17 -9.46 16.21 -2.74
N ASN A 18 -8.71 17.16 -3.28
CA ASN A 18 -9.21 18.50 -3.62
C ASN A 18 -10.10 18.51 -4.88
N GLU A 19 -9.80 17.64 -5.85
CA GLU A 19 -10.51 17.58 -7.13
C GLU A 19 -11.63 16.52 -7.16
N PHE A 20 -11.73 15.69 -6.12
CA PHE A 20 -12.81 14.72 -5.99
C PHE A 20 -14.17 15.43 -5.94
N LYS A 21 -15.15 14.84 -6.62
CA LYS A 21 -16.54 15.32 -6.63
C LYS A 21 -17.47 14.21 -6.16
N ASP A 22 -17.79 13.27 -7.05
CA ASP A 22 -18.71 12.17 -6.76
C ASP A 22 -18.28 10.84 -7.40
N GLU A 23 -17.64 10.88 -8.58
CA GLU A 23 -17.15 9.69 -9.25
C GLU A 23 -15.73 9.32 -8.82
N PRO A 24 -15.38 8.03 -8.70
CA PRO A 24 -14.02 7.61 -8.41
C PRO A 24 -12.99 8.28 -9.33
N LEU A 25 -11.96 8.86 -8.72
CA LEU A 25 -10.92 9.65 -9.37
C LEU A 25 -9.56 9.01 -9.12
N LEU A 26 -8.86 8.67 -10.20
CA LEU A 26 -7.50 8.17 -10.19
C LEU A 26 -6.54 9.27 -10.65
N ILE A 27 -5.56 9.58 -9.82
CA ILE A 27 -4.45 10.48 -10.14
C ILE A 27 -3.20 9.64 -10.27
N VAL A 28 -2.46 9.79 -11.37
CA VAL A 28 -1.23 9.05 -11.62
C VAL A 28 -0.12 10.04 -11.94
N SER A 29 1.05 9.86 -11.33
CA SER A 29 2.23 10.71 -11.55
C SER A 29 3.50 9.86 -11.59
N LYS A 30 4.48 10.29 -12.40
CA LYS A 30 5.82 9.68 -12.43
C LYS A 30 6.68 10.11 -11.25
N ALA A 31 6.42 11.29 -10.70
CA ALA A 31 7.15 11.87 -9.58
C ALA A 31 6.26 12.75 -8.69
N GLN A 32 6.66 12.87 -7.41
CA GLN A 32 6.08 13.82 -6.45
C GLN A 32 7.15 14.73 -5.85
N SER A 33 6.94 16.05 -5.88
CA SER A 33 7.88 16.99 -5.24
C SER A 33 7.66 17.11 -3.72
N ALA A 34 6.48 16.74 -3.23
CA ALA A 34 6.08 16.72 -1.82
C ALA A 34 5.37 15.39 -1.44
N GLY A 35 5.91 14.27 -1.94
CA GLY A 35 5.41 12.94 -1.62
C GLY A 35 5.50 12.61 -0.11
N ARG A 36 4.49 11.90 0.40
CA ARG A 36 4.38 11.52 1.81
C ARG A 36 4.21 10.02 1.99
N GLY A 37 4.86 9.48 3.02
CA GLY A 37 4.63 8.15 3.57
C GLY A 37 3.90 8.22 4.91
N THR A 38 3.71 7.05 5.52
CA THR A 38 3.16 6.95 6.88
C THR A 38 4.02 7.69 7.90
N ASN A 39 3.43 8.09 9.03
CA ASN A 39 4.12 8.79 10.12
C ASN A 39 4.84 10.08 9.69
N LYS A 40 4.33 10.77 8.66
CA LYS A 40 4.90 12.00 8.08
C LYS A 40 6.30 11.82 7.48
N ASN A 41 6.69 10.58 7.17
CA ASN A 41 7.91 10.32 6.41
C ASN A 41 7.78 10.93 5.01
N LYS A 42 8.92 11.35 4.43
CA LYS A 42 8.96 11.79 3.03
C LYS A 42 8.97 10.56 2.12
N TRP A 43 8.20 10.61 1.05
CA TRP A 43 8.33 9.65 -0.05
C TRP A 43 9.39 10.19 -1.02
N GLU A 44 10.43 9.40 -1.25
CA GLU A 44 11.49 9.72 -2.21
C GLU A 44 11.16 9.09 -3.56
N ASN A 45 11.40 9.82 -4.65
CA ASN A 45 11.18 9.28 -5.99
C ASN A 45 12.35 8.37 -6.37
N ALA A 46 12.03 7.14 -6.78
CA ALA A 46 12.95 6.29 -7.51
C ALA A 46 13.30 6.89 -8.89
N ASP A 47 14.32 6.34 -9.56
CA ASP A 47 14.69 6.73 -10.94
C ASP A 47 13.52 6.56 -11.93
N GLN A 48 12.64 5.60 -11.65
CA GLN A 48 11.34 5.45 -12.27
C GLN A 48 10.35 4.99 -11.20
N SER A 49 9.35 5.82 -10.91
CA SER A 49 8.35 5.55 -9.88
C SER A 49 6.93 5.63 -10.43
N LEU A 50 6.03 4.91 -9.79
CA LEU A 50 4.59 5.09 -9.89
C LEU A 50 4.12 5.71 -8.59
N ALA A 51 3.60 6.93 -8.65
CA ALA A 51 2.80 7.52 -7.59
C ALA A 51 1.36 7.61 -8.08
N THR A 52 0.44 6.88 -7.44
CA THR A 52 -0.98 6.92 -7.81
C THR A 52 -1.86 7.10 -6.59
N SER A 53 -2.99 7.79 -6.76
CA SER A 53 -3.98 8.04 -5.71
C SER A 53 -5.39 7.83 -6.23
N LEU A 54 -6.15 6.96 -5.56
CA LEU A 54 -7.54 6.65 -5.87
C LEU A 54 -8.46 7.24 -4.80
N ALA A 55 -9.25 8.24 -5.16
CA ALA A 55 -10.25 8.87 -4.30
C ALA A 55 -11.67 8.41 -4.64
N PHE A 56 -12.47 8.10 -3.62
CA PHE A 56 -13.86 7.66 -3.75
C PHE A 56 -14.67 7.92 -2.46
N ASN A 57 -16.00 7.90 -2.58
CA ASN A 57 -16.91 8.09 -1.45
C ASN A 57 -16.76 6.98 -0.40
N LYS A 58 -16.52 7.34 0.87
CA LYS A 58 -16.32 6.37 1.96
C LYS A 58 -17.50 5.44 2.19
N GLU A 59 -18.71 5.87 1.81
CA GLU A 59 -19.97 5.15 2.02
C GLU A 59 -20.06 3.87 1.21
N ILE A 60 -19.27 3.72 0.13
CA ILE A 60 -19.26 2.49 -0.66
C ILE A 60 -18.49 1.35 0.02
N VAL A 61 -17.78 1.64 1.12
CA VAL A 61 -17.03 0.64 1.90
C VAL A 61 -17.93 0.06 2.98
N ASN A 62 -18.47 -1.14 2.73
CA ASN A 62 -19.36 -1.84 3.65
C ASN A 62 -18.65 -2.78 4.64
N PHE A 63 -17.32 -2.78 4.67
CA PHE A 63 -16.49 -3.61 5.55
C PHE A 63 -15.58 -2.75 6.46
N LYS A 64 -14.77 -3.40 7.30
CA LYS A 64 -13.84 -2.69 8.20
C LYS A 64 -12.79 -1.93 7.40
N LYS A 65 -12.74 -0.60 7.55
CA LYS A 65 -11.81 0.28 6.81
C LYS A 65 -10.33 -0.06 7.02
N THR A 66 -9.99 -0.69 8.14
CA THR A 66 -8.67 -1.24 8.44
C THR A 66 -8.20 -2.32 7.43
N LEU A 67 -9.11 -2.90 6.64
CA LEU A 67 -8.80 -3.81 5.53
C LEU A 67 -8.39 -3.08 4.24
N VAL A 68 -8.76 -1.80 4.07
CA VAL A 68 -8.48 -1.03 2.85
C VAL A 68 -7.00 -1.01 2.47
N PRO A 69 -6.03 -0.72 3.38
CA PRO A 69 -4.62 -0.78 3.01
C PRO A 69 -4.16 -2.19 2.60
N LEU A 70 -4.68 -3.23 3.25
CA LEU A 70 -4.33 -4.63 2.95
C LEU A 70 -4.80 -5.04 1.55
N LEU A 71 -6.06 -4.72 1.26
CA LEU A 71 -6.70 -4.92 -0.03
C LEU A 71 -5.99 -4.15 -1.14
N ALA A 72 -5.62 -2.89 -0.90
CA ALA A 72 -4.91 -2.05 -1.87
C ALA A 72 -3.53 -2.61 -2.20
N GLY A 73 -2.76 -3.03 -1.20
CA GLY A 73 -1.45 -3.65 -1.41
C GLY A 73 -1.58 -4.98 -2.17
N TYR A 74 -2.52 -5.84 -1.73
CA TYR A 74 -2.77 -7.11 -2.40
C TYR A 74 -3.27 -6.96 -3.84
N SER A 75 -4.05 -5.91 -4.12
CA SER A 75 -4.50 -5.61 -5.48
C SER A 75 -3.32 -5.42 -6.42
N PHE A 76 -2.28 -4.70 -5.99
CA PHE A 76 -1.07 -4.52 -6.80
C PHE A 76 -0.27 -5.82 -6.93
N VAL A 77 0.01 -6.49 -5.80
CA VAL A 77 0.79 -7.73 -5.78
C VAL A 77 0.15 -8.83 -6.63
N SER A 78 -1.18 -8.93 -6.62
CA SER A 78 -1.91 -9.95 -7.38
C SER A 78 -2.08 -9.65 -8.88
N LEU A 79 -1.70 -8.46 -9.35
CA LEU A 79 -1.58 -8.16 -10.79
C LEU A 79 -0.26 -8.69 -11.35
N HIS A 80 0.77 -8.80 -10.51
CA HIS A 80 2.10 -9.19 -10.92
C HIS A 80 2.31 -10.69 -10.63
N GLN A 81 2.73 -11.46 -11.63
CA GLN A 81 3.08 -12.88 -11.48
C GLN A 81 4.52 -13.07 -11.00
N ILE A 82 4.94 -12.26 -10.03
CA ILE A 82 6.29 -12.29 -9.45
C ILE A 82 6.21 -13.08 -8.14
N GLU A 83 6.98 -14.16 -8.04
CA GLU A 83 6.91 -15.10 -6.91
C GLU A 83 7.26 -14.41 -5.58
N ASP A 84 8.36 -13.65 -5.58
CA ASP A 84 8.94 -12.99 -4.41
C ASP A 84 8.39 -11.59 -4.16
N LEU A 85 7.40 -11.14 -4.94
CA LEU A 85 6.65 -9.94 -4.64
C LEU A 85 5.63 -10.25 -3.54
N LYS A 86 5.90 -9.73 -2.34
CA LYS A 86 5.18 -10.03 -1.11
C LYS A 86 4.64 -8.76 -0.46
N LEU A 87 3.81 -9.00 0.56
CA LEU A 87 3.27 -7.98 1.45
C LEU A 87 3.98 -8.08 2.80
N LYS A 88 4.17 -6.92 3.42
CA LYS A 88 4.59 -6.76 4.81
C LYS A 88 3.59 -5.86 5.51
N TRP A 89 3.01 -6.38 6.60
CA TRP A 89 1.96 -5.67 7.31
C TRP A 89 2.52 -4.39 7.94
N PRO A 90 1.76 -3.27 7.92
CA PRO A 90 0.40 -3.16 7.38
C PRO A 90 0.33 -2.71 5.92
N ASN A 91 1.41 -2.20 5.34
CA ASN A 91 1.29 -1.37 4.14
C ASN A 91 2.50 -1.41 3.21
N ASP A 92 3.46 -2.30 3.44
CA ASP A 92 4.67 -2.39 2.63
C ASP A 92 4.53 -3.49 1.56
N ILE A 93 5.05 -3.20 0.38
CA ILE A 93 5.22 -4.17 -0.71
C ILE A 93 6.72 -4.41 -0.83
N THR A 94 7.11 -5.68 -0.79
CA THR A 94 8.53 -6.08 -0.78
C THR A 94 8.86 -7.04 -1.90
N LEU A 95 10.08 -6.96 -2.41
CA LEU A 95 10.68 -7.94 -3.33
C LEU A 95 12.02 -8.36 -2.73
N ASN A 96 12.23 -9.66 -2.50
CA ASN A 96 13.46 -10.17 -1.88
C ASN A 96 13.84 -9.44 -0.56
N GLU A 97 12.84 -9.18 0.30
CA GLU A 97 12.95 -8.43 1.57
C GLU A 97 13.10 -6.90 1.44
N ASP A 98 13.54 -6.39 0.29
CA ASP A 98 13.61 -4.96 0.02
C ASP A 98 12.22 -4.35 -0.22
N LYS A 99 12.00 -3.16 0.32
CA LYS A 99 10.78 -2.39 0.11
C LYS A 99 10.78 -1.77 -1.29
N VAL A 100 9.89 -2.28 -2.14
CA VAL A 100 9.67 -1.77 -3.50
C VAL A 100 8.47 -0.84 -3.59
N GLY A 101 7.67 -0.74 -2.53
CA GLY A 101 6.51 0.12 -2.55
C GLY A 101 5.76 0.18 -1.23
N GLY A 102 4.69 0.95 -1.21
CA GLY A 102 3.80 0.99 -0.08
C GLY A 102 2.47 1.69 -0.35
N VAL A 103 1.55 1.46 0.57
CA VAL A 103 0.20 2.04 0.57
C VAL A 103 0.08 3.08 1.68
N LEU A 104 -0.64 4.16 1.39
CA LEU A 104 -1.06 5.14 2.38
C LEU A 104 -2.55 5.42 2.18
N VAL A 105 -3.34 5.33 3.24
CA VAL A 105 -4.78 5.62 3.19
C VAL A 105 -5.04 6.86 4.02
N GLU A 106 -5.64 7.87 3.40
CA GLU A 106 -6.11 9.09 4.05
C GLU A 106 -7.64 9.15 3.99
N GLU A 107 -8.28 9.48 5.13
CA GLU A 107 -9.70 9.77 5.20
C GLU A 107 -9.90 11.29 5.32
N ASN A 108 -10.76 11.88 4.49
CA ASN A 108 -11.12 13.28 4.56
C ASN A 108 -12.63 13.45 4.40
N ASN A 109 -13.32 13.98 5.42
CA ASN A 109 -14.76 14.15 5.42
C ASN A 109 -15.51 12.87 4.99
N ASP A 110 -16.06 12.87 3.78
CA ASP A 110 -16.88 11.80 3.21
C ASP A 110 -16.15 10.94 2.16
N LEU A 111 -14.84 11.12 1.97
CA LEU A 111 -14.03 10.34 1.02
C LEU A 111 -12.90 9.55 1.70
N ILE A 112 -12.51 8.48 1.04
CA ILE A 112 -11.26 7.75 1.27
C ILE A 112 -10.36 8.00 0.05
N CYS A 113 -9.08 8.29 0.30
CA CYS A 113 -8.04 8.37 -0.71
C CYS A 113 -6.98 7.30 -0.43
N ILE A 114 -6.73 6.43 -1.40
CA ILE A 114 -5.70 5.37 -1.32
C ILE A 114 -4.54 5.80 -2.21
N GLY A 115 -3.42 6.17 -1.60
CA GLY A 115 -2.14 6.33 -2.28
C GLY A 115 -1.39 5.00 -2.41
N LEU A 116 -0.85 4.73 -3.59
CA LEU A 116 0.10 3.64 -3.86
C LEU A 116 1.36 4.23 -4.49
N GLY A 117 2.50 3.99 -3.84
CA GLY A 117 3.82 4.31 -4.36
C GLY A 117 4.60 3.04 -4.69
N ILE A 118 5.12 2.91 -5.92
CA ILE A 118 5.95 1.78 -6.34
C ILE A 118 7.23 2.29 -7.00
N ASN A 119 8.35 1.72 -6.60
CA ASN A 119 9.66 1.90 -7.22
C ASN A 119 9.74 0.91 -8.39
N TYR A 120 9.48 1.36 -9.63
CA TYR A 120 9.59 0.47 -10.79
C TYR A 120 11.04 0.14 -11.08
N PHE A 121 11.90 1.16 -11.07
CA PHE A 121 13.34 0.99 -11.25
C PHE A 121 14.09 2.00 -10.38
N TRP A 122 15.11 1.53 -9.67
CA TRP A 122 15.97 2.37 -8.85
C TRP A 122 17.40 1.86 -8.86
N ASN A 123 18.31 2.60 -9.48
CA ASN A 123 19.71 2.25 -9.52
C ASN A 123 20.40 2.68 -8.20
N ASN A 124 20.82 1.70 -7.39
CA ASN A 124 21.58 1.91 -6.15
C ASN A 124 20.90 2.91 -5.17
N PRO A 125 19.70 2.61 -4.65
CA PRO A 125 19.04 3.47 -3.68
C PRO A 125 19.92 3.71 -2.45
N LEU A 126 19.96 4.96 -1.98
CA LEU A 126 20.71 5.33 -0.77
C LEU A 126 19.95 5.01 0.52
N ILE A 127 18.65 4.73 0.41
CA ILE A 127 17.79 4.36 1.54
C ILE A 127 17.99 2.88 1.86
N PRO A 128 18.44 2.53 3.08
CA PRO A 128 18.60 1.13 3.48
C PRO A 128 17.28 0.35 3.38
N GLY A 129 17.33 -0.82 2.75
CA GLY A 129 16.16 -1.69 2.55
C GLY A 129 15.14 -1.17 1.54
N ALA A 130 15.46 -0.14 0.76
CA ALA A 130 14.69 0.22 -0.42
C ALA A 130 15.18 -0.58 -1.63
N GLY A 131 14.26 -1.02 -2.47
CA GLY A 131 14.54 -1.70 -3.73
C GLY A 131 13.60 -1.24 -4.84
N SER A 132 13.66 -1.91 -5.99
CA SER A 132 12.75 -1.69 -7.12
C SER A 132 12.16 -2.99 -7.65
N LEU A 133 11.02 -2.88 -8.31
CA LEU A 133 10.28 -3.99 -8.89
C LEU A 133 11.01 -4.62 -10.09
N TYR A 134 11.76 -3.81 -10.84
CA TYR A 134 12.51 -4.20 -12.01
C TYR A 134 13.98 -3.76 -11.92
N GLU A 135 14.85 -4.49 -12.61
CA GLU A 135 16.30 -4.22 -12.72
C GLU A 135 16.63 -3.20 -13.82
N GLU A 136 15.65 -2.84 -14.64
CA GLU A 136 15.78 -1.85 -15.71
C GLU A 136 14.50 -1.03 -15.87
N LYS A 137 14.61 0.12 -16.53
CA LYS A 137 13.46 0.99 -16.80
C LYS A 137 12.44 0.28 -17.68
N GLN A 138 11.18 0.42 -17.32
CA GLN A 138 10.03 -0.10 -18.05
C GLN A 138 9.43 0.97 -18.97
N ASP A 139 8.56 0.54 -19.88
CA ASP A 139 7.75 1.46 -20.68
C ASP A 139 6.80 2.26 -19.77
N GLU A 140 6.82 3.60 -19.90
CA GLU A 140 5.95 4.49 -19.14
C GLU A 140 4.47 4.19 -19.36
N GLN A 141 4.10 3.75 -20.57
CA GLN A 141 2.73 3.38 -20.86
C GLN A 141 2.28 2.18 -20.03
N GLN A 142 3.17 1.20 -19.79
CA GLN A 142 2.87 0.04 -18.96
C GLN A 142 2.62 0.46 -17.50
N ILE A 143 3.43 1.39 -16.98
CA ILE A 143 3.28 1.90 -15.61
C ILE A 143 1.90 2.56 -15.40
N PHE A 144 1.42 3.28 -16.40
CA PHE A 144 0.08 3.88 -16.38
C PHE A 144 -1.03 2.83 -16.46
N LEU A 145 -0.88 1.81 -17.30
CA LEU A 145 -1.82 0.69 -17.37
C LEU A 145 -1.89 -0.06 -16.03
N ASP A 146 -0.75 -0.32 -15.39
CA ASP A 146 -0.69 -0.99 -14.09
C ASP A 146 -1.43 -0.17 -13.01
N ALA A 147 -1.35 1.16 -13.05
CA ALA A 147 -2.09 2.05 -12.15
C ALA A 147 -3.62 1.96 -12.37
N GLU A 148 -4.07 1.92 -13.63
CA GLU A 148 -5.50 1.79 -13.96
C GLU A 148 -6.04 0.40 -13.61
N GLU A 149 -5.28 -0.65 -13.89
CA GLU A 149 -5.63 -2.03 -13.51
C GLU A 149 -5.70 -2.20 -11.99
N TRP A 150 -4.73 -1.63 -11.26
CA TRP A 150 -4.74 -1.59 -9.81
C TRP A 150 -6.00 -0.91 -9.28
N ALA A 151 -6.30 0.29 -9.76
CA ALA A 151 -7.45 1.05 -9.28
C ALA A 151 -8.78 0.34 -9.60
N LYS A 152 -8.90 -0.25 -10.79
CA LYS A 152 -10.06 -1.08 -11.15
C LYS A 152 -10.21 -2.28 -10.21
N LYS A 153 -9.12 -2.98 -9.91
CA LYS A 153 -9.13 -4.14 -9.01
C LYS A 153 -9.51 -3.77 -7.57
N VAL A 154 -9.01 -2.64 -7.08
CA VAL A 154 -9.40 -2.08 -5.78
C VAL A 154 -10.91 -1.79 -5.75
N MET A 155 -11.43 -1.09 -6.75
CA MET A 155 -12.86 -0.78 -6.84
C MET A 155 -13.72 -2.04 -6.96
N ASP A 156 -13.26 -3.05 -7.69
CA ASP A 156 -13.93 -4.34 -7.79
C ASP A 156 -14.04 -5.02 -6.42
N TYR A 157 -12.92 -5.14 -5.68
CA TYR A 157 -12.96 -5.72 -4.33
C TYR A 157 -13.86 -4.95 -3.36
N ILE A 158 -13.88 -3.62 -3.47
CA ILE A 158 -14.73 -2.78 -2.63
C ILE A 158 -16.21 -2.99 -2.94
N THR A 159 -16.57 -2.97 -4.22
CA THR A 159 -17.98 -2.99 -4.65
C THR A 159 -18.60 -4.39 -4.68
N LYS A 160 -17.79 -5.43 -4.88
CA LYS A 160 -18.23 -6.84 -4.90
C LYS A 160 -18.07 -7.53 -3.54
N GLU A 161 -17.34 -6.90 -2.62
CA GLU A 161 -17.03 -7.44 -1.29
C GLU A 161 -16.35 -8.83 -1.35
N ASP A 162 -15.52 -9.07 -2.36
CA ASP A 162 -14.87 -10.37 -2.64
C ASP A 162 -13.38 -10.41 -2.27
N PHE A 163 -12.89 -9.44 -1.48
CA PHE A 163 -11.53 -9.47 -0.94
C PHE A 163 -11.32 -10.67 0.00
N SER A 164 -10.36 -11.54 -0.35
CA SER A 164 -9.99 -12.70 0.45
C SER A 164 -8.78 -12.40 1.33
N LEU A 165 -9.02 -12.31 2.64
CA LEU A 165 -7.96 -12.16 3.62
C LEU A 165 -7.00 -13.37 3.63
N GLU A 166 -7.51 -14.56 3.33
CA GLU A 166 -6.68 -15.76 3.21
C GLU A 166 -5.69 -15.66 2.04
N ASN A 167 -6.13 -15.13 0.89
CA ASN A 167 -5.23 -14.90 -0.23
C ASN A 167 -4.19 -13.80 0.07
N TYR A 168 -4.57 -12.78 0.85
CA TYR A 168 -3.63 -11.79 1.37
C TYR A 168 -2.58 -12.44 2.28
N LYS A 169 -2.99 -13.29 3.23
CA LYS A 169 -2.09 -14.01 4.15
C LYS A 169 -1.09 -14.89 3.42
N LEU A 170 -1.47 -15.53 2.30
CA LEU A 170 -0.55 -16.32 1.46
C LEU A 170 0.60 -15.50 0.85
N LYS A 171 0.44 -14.18 0.74
CA LYS A 171 1.46 -13.25 0.24
C LYS A 171 2.16 -12.48 1.36
N LEU A 172 1.74 -12.67 2.62
CA LEU A 172 2.24 -11.92 3.76
C LEU A 172 3.50 -12.56 4.35
N THR A 173 4.54 -11.75 4.56
CA THR A 173 5.81 -12.21 5.17
C THR A 173 5.86 -12.03 6.68
N THR A 174 4.99 -11.19 7.25
CA THR A 174 5.03 -10.79 8.67
C THR A 174 4.68 -11.93 9.62
N LEU A 175 3.86 -12.91 9.22
CA LEU A 175 3.42 -13.99 10.11
C LEU A 175 4.61 -14.87 10.54
N GLY A 176 4.63 -15.22 11.82
CA GLY A 176 5.71 -15.98 12.46
C GLY A 176 6.91 -15.14 12.89
N LYS A 177 7.05 -13.89 12.41
CA LYS A 177 8.16 -13.01 12.79
C LYS A 177 7.95 -12.36 14.15
N LEU A 178 9.06 -12.02 14.81
CA LEU A 178 9.05 -11.14 15.97
C LEU A 178 8.84 -9.71 15.48
N VAL A 179 7.89 -9.01 16.07
CA VAL A 179 7.60 -7.61 15.76
C VAL A 179 7.79 -6.73 16.99
N GLU A 180 8.18 -5.48 16.76
CA GLU A 180 8.25 -4.41 17.76
C GLU A 180 7.15 -3.40 17.50
N TYR A 181 6.54 -2.91 18.59
CA TYR A 181 5.51 -1.88 18.62
C TYR A 181 5.78 -0.96 19.82
N PRO A 182 5.12 0.22 19.94
CA PRO A 182 5.51 1.23 20.93
C PRO A 182 5.56 0.72 22.39
N ASP A 183 4.67 -0.22 22.73
CA ASP A 183 4.52 -0.75 24.08
C ASP A 183 5.25 -2.09 24.30
N GLY A 184 5.97 -2.62 23.31
CA GLY A 184 6.73 -3.86 23.49
C GLY A 184 7.04 -4.65 22.23
N ARG A 185 7.17 -5.97 22.40
CA ARG A 185 7.48 -6.93 21.32
C ARG A 185 6.58 -8.14 21.43
N GLY A 186 6.32 -8.80 20.31
CA GLY A 186 5.55 -10.04 20.27
C GLY A 186 5.69 -10.76 18.94
N TRP A 187 5.27 -12.02 18.88
CA TRP A 187 5.29 -12.81 17.66
C TRP A 187 3.99 -12.61 16.89
N ALA A 188 4.07 -12.21 15.63
CA ALA A 188 2.93 -12.13 14.72
C ALA A 188 2.34 -13.53 14.50
N LYS A 189 1.08 -13.72 14.92
CA LYS A 189 0.39 -15.02 14.84
C LYS A 189 -0.58 -15.11 13.70
N ASP A 190 -1.34 -14.04 13.45
CA ASP A 190 -2.37 -14.02 12.42
C ASP A 190 -2.79 -12.58 12.07
N ILE A 191 -3.63 -12.43 11.06
CA ILE A 191 -4.41 -11.23 10.79
C ILE A 191 -5.87 -11.51 11.13
N ASN A 192 -6.45 -10.70 12.00
CA ASN A 192 -7.87 -10.81 12.37
C ASN A 192 -8.78 -10.39 11.21
N ASP A 193 -10.07 -10.74 11.28
CA ASP A 193 -11.07 -10.41 10.25
C ASP A 193 -11.25 -8.89 10.01
N ASP A 194 -10.85 -8.06 10.99
CA ASP A 194 -10.83 -6.60 10.84
C ASP A 194 -9.53 -6.07 10.25
N GLY A 195 -8.53 -6.91 9.93
CA GLY A 195 -7.23 -6.51 9.39
C GLY A 195 -6.17 -6.18 10.43
N SER A 196 -6.49 -6.22 11.73
CA SER A 196 -5.51 -6.01 12.79
C SER A 196 -4.53 -7.17 12.90
N LEU A 197 -3.26 -6.87 13.21
CA LEU A 197 -2.22 -7.87 13.45
C LEU A 197 -2.41 -8.49 14.84
N LYS A 198 -2.65 -9.79 14.88
CA LYS A 198 -2.70 -10.56 16.13
C LYS A 198 -1.29 -10.97 16.52
N ILE A 199 -0.85 -10.57 17.71
CA ILE A 199 0.46 -10.93 18.25
C ILE A 199 0.33 -11.71 19.57
N GLU A 200 1.35 -12.49 19.89
CA GLU A 200 1.55 -13.07 21.22
C GLU A 200 2.76 -12.42 21.89
N THR A 201 2.59 -11.87 23.09
CA THR A 201 3.67 -11.25 23.86
C THR A 201 4.56 -12.30 24.53
N PRO A 202 5.75 -11.93 25.06
CA PRO A 202 6.57 -12.83 25.86
C PRO A 202 5.90 -13.42 27.11
N SER A 203 4.84 -12.79 27.63
CA SER A 203 4.06 -13.32 28.76
C SER A 203 2.94 -14.29 28.32
N GLY A 204 2.76 -14.52 27.01
CA GLY A 204 1.69 -15.35 26.43
C GLY A 204 0.35 -14.62 26.27
N GLU A 205 0.32 -13.30 26.43
CA GLU A 205 -0.88 -12.49 26.19
C GLU A 205 -1.09 -12.29 24.68
N LEU A 206 -2.34 -12.35 24.23
CA LEU A 206 -2.70 -12.05 22.84
C LEU A 206 -3.18 -10.61 22.71
N LEU A 207 -2.55 -9.85 21.81
CA LEU A 207 -2.91 -8.46 21.50
C LEU A 207 -3.29 -8.31 20.03
N ASN A 208 -4.17 -7.34 19.76
CA ASN A 208 -4.58 -6.97 18.40
C ASN A 208 -4.07 -5.55 18.11
N LEU A 209 -3.21 -5.41 17.11
CA LEU A 209 -2.56 -4.15 16.79
C LEU A 209 -3.09 -3.60 15.45
N THR A 210 -3.44 -2.32 15.44
CA THR A 210 -3.90 -1.57 14.26
C THR A 210 -2.95 -0.44 13.86
N SER A 211 -1.94 -0.17 14.70
CA SER A 211 -1.00 0.93 14.49
C SER A 211 -0.02 0.61 13.36
N PRO A 212 0.32 1.59 12.50
CA PRO A 212 1.39 1.43 11.52
C PRO A 212 2.80 1.51 12.15
N LEU A 213 2.92 1.75 13.46
CA LEU A 213 4.19 1.76 14.18
C LEU A 213 4.61 0.35 14.58
N ILE A 214 4.61 -0.59 13.62
CA ILE A 214 5.08 -1.95 13.82
C ILE A 214 6.23 -2.22 12.87
N SER A 215 7.33 -2.74 13.40
CA SER A 215 8.49 -3.17 12.63
C SER A 215 8.80 -4.64 12.89
N GLU A 216 9.20 -5.35 11.83
CA GLU A 216 9.75 -6.70 11.96
C GLU A 216 11.18 -6.61 12.51
N ILE A 217 11.50 -7.44 13.49
CA ILE A 217 12.86 -7.60 13.99
C ILE A 217 13.54 -8.73 13.22
N ILE A 218 14.71 -8.44 12.64
CA ILE A 218 15.60 -9.40 11.97
C ILE A 218 16.49 -10.08 13.01
#